data_AF-A0A5E4MYA8-F1
#
_entry.id   AF-A0A5E4MYA8-F1
#
_cell.length_a   1.000
_cell.length_b   1.000
_cell.length_c   1.000
_cell.angle_alpha   90.00
_cell.angle_beta   90.00
_cell.angle_gamma   90.00
#
_symmetry.space_group_name_H-M   'P 1'
#
loop_
_entity.id
_entity.type
_entity.pdbx_description
1 polymer ?
#
loop_
_entity_poly.entity_id
_entity_poly.type
_entity_poly.pdbx_seq_one_letter_code
_entity_poly.pdbx_strand_id
1 'polypeptide(L)'
;MYLNNVSITRLPLECERSYIINAIRNNLLVCFPTETLYALACNALSVEKIQKIYQIKKRPQNKPLSIFVSDVNVLKKVAIVKEKYVDLVNYFSPGPVTYVLPLRNSNLLPSEFFKTSIGVRIPNHPIAVSILNKLEMPIIATSINISGERSVYRANDMPQSIKQHLSCLIKDDKLVSGIESTIVDLTTDEIKVLRKGSHSVNNAIQNRVWKICGKRGIGKATLVKSFAHWLLTKNCDLATLDLHIVEGDILGIDKIREMKNFLHLSSIQSKYKIVIIDSLEAMTDNAKNAVLKTLEEPPKNSKIFIINHKPHNIQTTIKCRCFLLNLLPLTYDKTKQVVCSQYKFDDKIFDEMVAIFPGAPGMIINAINSNIYELYRQFYTLLHSFNNPEIIDKIINSSVDLEIASYIIRTLLLKNIKENIDSIEVLLSKWKKVDELLIAAGQLHLDKKH
;
A
#
# COMPACT_ATOMS: atom_id res chain seq x y z
N MET A 1 -18.04 -52.45 4.10
CA MET A 1 -16.91 -53.01 3.31
C MET A 1 -17.21 -52.69 1.85
N TYR A 2 -16.58 -51.79 1.11
CA TYR A 2 -15.24 -51.22 1.14
C TYR A 2 -15.31 -49.73 0.74
N LEU A 3 -14.71 -48.86 1.55
CA LEU A 3 -14.23 -47.55 1.11
C LEU A 3 -12.99 -47.80 0.26
N ASN A 4 -13.08 -47.63 -1.06
CA ASN A 4 -11.89 -47.57 -1.89
C ASN A 4 -11.24 -46.21 -1.72
N ASN A 5 -10.13 -46.23 -0.98
CA ASN A 5 -9.10 -45.21 -0.92
C ASN A 5 -8.62 -44.87 -2.34
N VAL A 6 -9.19 -43.82 -2.93
CA VAL A 6 -8.47 -43.09 -3.98
C VAL A 6 -7.63 -42.05 -3.26
N SER A 7 -6.32 -42.31 -3.20
CA SER A 7 -5.32 -41.32 -2.87
C SER A 7 -5.51 -40.12 -3.80
N ILE A 8 -6.03 -39.01 -3.29
CA ILE A 8 -6.13 -37.74 -4.02
C ILE A 8 -4.70 -37.23 -4.21
N THR A 9 -4.04 -37.69 -5.26
CA THR A 9 -2.92 -36.99 -5.89
C THR A 9 -3.39 -35.57 -6.19
N ARG A 10 -2.67 -34.56 -5.65
CA ARG A 10 -2.91 -33.13 -5.93
C ARG A 10 -3.20 -32.94 -7.41
N LEU A 11 -4.42 -32.57 -7.74
CA LEU A 11 -4.75 -32.16 -9.11
C LEU A 11 -3.96 -30.89 -9.43
N PRO A 12 -3.54 -30.68 -10.69
CA PRO A 12 -3.00 -29.39 -11.10
C PRO A 12 -3.98 -28.28 -10.70
N LEU A 13 -3.47 -27.13 -10.23
CA LEU A 13 -4.29 -25.98 -9.79
C LEU A 13 -5.36 -25.57 -10.82
N GLU A 14 -5.12 -25.78 -12.11
CA GLU A 14 -6.09 -25.52 -13.18
C GLU A 14 -7.29 -26.50 -13.20
N CYS A 15 -7.07 -27.77 -12.89
CA CYS A 15 -8.12 -28.78 -12.77
C CYS A 15 -9.03 -28.49 -11.57
N GLU A 16 -8.45 -28.08 -10.43
CA GLU A 16 -9.23 -27.72 -9.23
C GLU A 16 -10.12 -26.48 -9.46
N ARG A 17 -9.62 -25.48 -10.19
CA ARG A 17 -10.39 -24.27 -10.55
C ARG A 17 -11.59 -24.59 -11.42
N SER A 18 -11.40 -25.40 -12.46
CA SER A 18 -12.48 -25.82 -13.37
C SER A 18 -13.57 -26.59 -12.63
N TYR A 19 -13.19 -27.42 -11.64
CA TYR A 19 -14.14 -28.13 -10.80
C TYR A 19 -14.97 -27.17 -9.93
N ILE A 20 -14.36 -26.18 -9.26
CA ILE A 20 -15.10 -25.17 -8.49
C ILE A 20 -16.10 -24.40 -9.38
N ILE A 21 -15.66 -23.96 -10.56
CA ILE A 21 -16.52 -23.21 -11.49
C ILE A 21 -17.75 -24.04 -11.88
N ASN A 22 -17.54 -25.31 -12.24
CA ASN A 22 -18.63 -26.22 -12.57
C ASN A 22 -19.53 -26.52 -11.36
N ALA A 23 -18.96 -26.68 -10.17
CA ALA A 23 -19.74 -26.87 -8.95
C ALA A 23 -20.65 -25.66 -8.67
N ILE A 24 -20.14 -24.43 -8.79
CA ILE A 24 -20.94 -23.20 -8.64
C ILE A 24 -22.06 -23.15 -9.68
N ARG A 25 -21.76 -23.45 -10.97
CA ARG A 25 -22.76 -23.48 -12.05
C ARG A 25 -23.88 -24.51 -11.79
N ASN A 26 -23.54 -25.63 -11.16
CA ASN A 26 -24.51 -26.66 -10.75
C ASN A 26 -25.15 -26.39 -9.37
N ASN A 27 -25.13 -25.15 -8.89
CA ASN A 27 -25.69 -24.73 -7.60
C ASN A 27 -25.15 -25.54 -6.41
N LEU A 28 -23.86 -25.89 -6.41
CA LEU A 28 -23.21 -26.55 -5.28
C LEU A 28 -22.48 -25.54 -4.39
N LEU A 29 -22.31 -25.91 -3.13
CA LEU A 29 -21.57 -25.12 -2.15
C LEU A 29 -20.08 -25.45 -2.26
N VAL A 30 -19.24 -24.42 -2.36
CA VAL A 30 -17.79 -24.56 -2.52
C VAL A 30 -17.05 -23.69 -1.51
N CYS A 31 -15.76 -23.98 -1.33
CA CYS A 31 -14.89 -23.11 -0.56
C CYS A 31 -13.53 -22.92 -1.23
N PHE A 32 -13.02 -21.69 -1.17
CA PHE A 32 -11.72 -21.33 -1.73
C PHE A 32 -11.07 -20.19 -0.93
N PRO A 33 -9.74 -20.03 -1.02
CA PRO A 33 -9.01 -19.01 -0.27
C PRO A 33 -9.18 -17.61 -0.87
N THR A 34 -9.16 -16.60 0.00
CA THR A 34 -9.00 -15.17 -0.34
C THR A 34 -7.80 -14.61 0.41
N GLU A 35 -7.40 -13.37 0.12
CA GLU A 35 -6.34 -12.68 0.84
C GLU A 35 -6.70 -12.37 2.32
N THR A 36 -7.96 -12.58 2.70
CA THR A 36 -8.45 -12.42 4.08
C THR A 36 -8.61 -13.74 4.82
N LEU A 37 -9.60 -14.53 4.41
CA LEU A 37 -10.06 -15.77 5.03
C LEU A 37 -10.56 -16.70 3.94
N TYR A 38 -10.82 -17.96 4.29
CA TYR A 38 -11.53 -18.86 3.39
C TYR A 38 -12.97 -18.39 3.16
N ALA A 39 -13.38 -18.35 1.90
CA ALA A 39 -14.72 -17.94 1.48
C ALA A 39 -15.60 -19.17 1.26
N LEU A 40 -16.73 -19.23 1.97
CA LEU A 40 -17.83 -20.14 1.66
C LEU A 40 -18.70 -19.50 0.58
N ALA A 41 -18.85 -20.17 -0.55
CA ALA A 41 -19.46 -19.58 -1.73
C ALA A 41 -20.46 -20.48 -2.46
N CYS A 42 -21.46 -19.85 -3.08
CA CYS A 42 -22.44 -20.49 -3.97
C CYS A 42 -22.94 -19.50 -5.03
N ASN A 43 -23.73 -20.01 -5.99
CA ASN A 43 -24.45 -19.16 -6.95
C ASN A 43 -25.39 -18.19 -6.20
N ALA A 44 -25.31 -16.89 -6.50
CA ALA A 44 -26.14 -15.87 -5.87
C ALA A 44 -27.62 -15.89 -6.34
N LEU A 45 -27.94 -16.67 -7.37
CA LEU A 45 -29.31 -16.88 -7.84
C LEU A 45 -30.01 -18.07 -7.14
N SER A 46 -29.25 -18.91 -6.42
CA SER A 46 -29.81 -20.10 -5.78
C SER A 46 -30.32 -19.81 -4.38
N VAL A 47 -31.63 -19.56 -4.25
CA VAL A 47 -32.32 -19.34 -2.96
C VAL A 47 -32.02 -20.48 -1.99
N GLU A 48 -32.10 -21.74 -2.44
CA GLU A 48 -31.83 -22.93 -1.63
C GLU A 48 -30.42 -22.91 -1.03
N LYS A 49 -29.39 -22.60 -1.83
CA LYS A 49 -28.00 -22.58 -1.33
C LYS A 49 -27.71 -21.38 -0.44
N ILE A 50 -28.33 -20.23 -0.70
CA ILE A 50 -28.26 -19.08 0.19
C ILE A 50 -28.83 -19.45 1.56
N GLN A 51 -30.02 -20.05 1.62
CA GLN A 51 -30.62 -20.54 2.87
C GLN A 51 -29.69 -21.55 3.56
N LYS A 52 -29.06 -22.44 2.80
CA LYS A 52 -28.10 -23.41 3.35
C LYS A 52 -26.89 -22.72 3.99
N ILE A 53 -26.35 -21.65 3.39
CA ILE A 53 -25.27 -20.85 4.00
C ILE A 53 -25.73 -20.23 5.33
N TYR A 54 -26.95 -19.67 5.39
CA TYR A 54 -27.50 -19.13 6.63
C TYR A 54 -27.62 -20.21 7.72
N GLN A 55 -28.12 -21.40 7.37
CA GLN A 55 -28.24 -22.54 8.28
C GLN A 55 -26.89 -23.03 8.80
N ILE A 56 -25.94 -23.31 7.89
CA ILE A 56 -24.59 -23.81 8.24
C ILE A 56 -23.90 -22.84 9.20
N LYS A 57 -24.02 -21.54 8.94
CA LYS A 57 -23.37 -20.50 9.75
C LYS A 57 -24.16 -20.10 10.99
N LYS A 58 -25.36 -20.66 11.21
CA LYS A 58 -26.32 -20.20 12.24
C LYS A 58 -26.49 -18.68 12.19
N ARG A 59 -26.53 -18.12 10.97
CA ARG A 59 -26.52 -16.67 10.74
C ARG A 59 -27.95 -16.12 10.89
N PRO A 60 -28.16 -15.01 11.61
CA PRO A 60 -29.44 -14.31 11.62
C PRO A 60 -29.82 -13.81 10.22
N GLN A 61 -31.09 -13.98 9.82
CA GLN A 61 -31.58 -13.56 8.49
C GLN A 61 -31.44 -12.06 8.25
N ASN A 62 -31.47 -11.24 9.30
CA ASN A 62 -31.27 -9.79 9.20
C ASN A 62 -29.83 -9.36 8.91
N LYS A 63 -28.85 -10.28 8.95
CA LYS A 63 -27.46 -9.97 8.58
C LYS A 63 -27.25 -10.36 7.10
N PRO A 64 -27.26 -9.39 6.16
CA PRO A 64 -27.13 -9.70 4.74
C PRO A 64 -25.80 -10.35 4.40
N LEU A 65 -25.78 -11.15 3.34
CA LEU A 65 -24.55 -11.70 2.75
C LEU A 65 -23.97 -10.73 1.73
N SER A 66 -22.68 -10.89 1.44
CA SER A 66 -22.00 -10.16 0.37
C SER A 66 -21.82 -11.04 -0.87
N ILE A 67 -21.76 -10.40 -2.03
CA ILE A 67 -21.35 -11.02 -3.28
C ILE A 67 -19.90 -10.70 -3.62
N PHE A 68 -19.24 -11.62 -4.32
CA PHE A 68 -17.97 -11.35 -4.98
C PHE A 68 -18.17 -11.12 -6.47
N VAL A 69 -17.40 -10.18 -7.02
CA VAL A 69 -17.38 -9.85 -8.45
C VAL A 69 -15.94 -9.71 -8.93
N SER A 70 -15.70 -9.92 -10.23
CA SER A 70 -14.37 -9.91 -10.85
C SER A 70 -13.69 -8.54 -10.83
N ASP A 71 -14.48 -7.49 -11.04
CA ASP A 71 -13.97 -6.14 -11.26
C ASP A 71 -15.05 -5.06 -11.02
N VAL A 72 -14.63 -3.81 -11.10
CA VAL A 72 -15.48 -2.64 -10.85
C VAL A 72 -16.57 -2.47 -11.92
N ASN A 73 -16.36 -2.93 -13.15
CA ASN A 73 -17.38 -2.85 -14.20
C ASN A 73 -18.52 -3.82 -13.89
N VAL A 74 -18.23 -5.04 -13.44
CA VAL A 74 -19.25 -6.00 -12.98
C VAL A 74 -19.93 -5.48 -11.71
N LEU A 75 -19.19 -4.90 -10.77
CA LEU A 75 -19.76 -4.25 -9.58
C LEU A 75 -20.82 -3.19 -9.96
N LYS A 76 -20.52 -2.33 -10.94
CA LYS A 76 -21.43 -1.28 -11.41
C LYS A 76 -22.68 -1.81 -12.13
N LYS A 77 -22.69 -3.08 -12.56
CA LYS A 77 -23.90 -3.73 -13.10
C LYS A 77 -24.89 -4.11 -12.00
N VAL A 78 -24.40 -4.50 -10.83
CA VAL A 78 -25.21 -4.98 -9.70
C VAL A 78 -25.52 -3.90 -8.66
N ALA A 79 -24.64 -2.92 -8.47
CA ALA A 79 -24.77 -1.88 -7.46
C ALA A 79 -24.53 -0.47 -8.02
N ILE A 80 -25.10 0.53 -7.36
CA ILE A 80 -24.92 1.94 -7.70
C ILE A 80 -23.72 2.48 -6.90
N VAL A 81 -22.66 2.87 -7.61
CA VAL A 81 -21.53 3.61 -7.01
C VAL A 81 -21.75 5.09 -7.28
N LYS A 82 -21.96 5.88 -6.22
CA LYS A 82 -22.00 7.35 -6.34
C LYS A 82 -20.67 7.87 -6.87
N GLU A 83 -20.70 8.90 -7.71
CA GLU A 83 -19.54 9.45 -8.39
C GLU A 83 -18.37 9.76 -7.45
N LYS A 84 -18.65 10.41 -6.31
CA LYS A 84 -17.65 10.75 -5.28
C LYS A 84 -16.93 9.56 -4.63
N TYR A 85 -17.43 8.34 -4.82
CA TYR A 85 -16.83 7.12 -4.27
C TYR A 85 -16.15 6.25 -5.33
N VAL A 86 -16.18 6.64 -6.61
CA VAL A 86 -15.57 5.86 -7.71
C VAL A 86 -14.08 5.65 -7.46
N ASP A 87 -13.35 6.71 -7.11
CA ASP A 87 -11.91 6.61 -6.83
C ASP A 87 -11.60 5.75 -5.62
N LEU A 88 -12.42 5.82 -4.57
CA LEU A 88 -12.28 4.99 -3.38
C LEU A 88 -12.47 3.51 -3.71
N VAL A 89 -13.50 3.19 -4.49
CA VAL A 89 -13.77 1.81 -4.93
C VAL A 89 -12.63 1.31 -5.81
N ASN A 90 -12.17 2.11 -6.77
CA ASN A 90 -11.05 1.76 -7.65
C ASN A 90 -9.73 1.56 -6.87
N TYR A 91 -9.49 2.38 -5.84
CA TYR A 91 -8.24 2.32 -5.07
C TYR A 91 -8.17 1.07 -4.19
N PHE A 92 -9.27 0.72 -3.53
CA PHE A 92 -9.32 -0.41 -2.59
C PHE A 92 -9.74 -1.74 -3.25
N SER A 93 -9.99 -1.76 -4.56
CA SER A 93 -10.33 -2.95 -5.35
C SER A 93 -9.30 -3.22 -6.44
N PRO A 94 -8.89 -4.47 -6.67
CA PRO A 94 -9.20 -5.66 -5.88
C PRO A 94 -8.54 -5.59 -4.50
N GLY A 95 -9.24 -6.06 -3.46
CA GLY A 95 -8.71 -6.04 -2.11
C GLY A 95 -9.71 -6.41 -1.02
N PRO A 96 -9.26 -6.28 0.24
CA PRO A 96 -9.99 -6.76 1.40
C PRO A 96 -10.96 -5.70 1.96
N VAL A 97 -11.68 -5.04 1.05
CA VAL A 97 -12.75 -4.09 1.38
C VAL A 97 -14.06 -4.59 0.80
N THR A 98 -15.10 -4.60 1.62
CA THR A 98 -16.48 -4.91 1.23
C THR A 98 -17.30 -3.63 1.30
N TYR A 99 -17.91 -3.24 0.19
CA TYR A 99 -18.72 -2.03 0.09
C TYR A 99 -20.20 -2.39 0.21
N VAL A 100 -20.91 -1.76 1.15
CA VAL A 100 -22.37 -1.77 1.16
C VAL A 100 -22.84 -0.61 0.28
N LEU A 101 -23.50 -0.95 -0.82
CA LEU A 101 -23.90 -0.03 -1.87
C LEU A 101 -25.39 -0.17 -2.17
N PRO A 102 -26.08 0.89 -2.63
CA PRO A 102 -27.46 0.77 -3.11
C PRO A 102 -27.53 -0.24 -4.26
N LEU A 103 -28.56 -1.10 -4.22
CA LEU A 103 -28.77 -2.09 -5.27
C LEU A 103 -29.21 -1.38 -6.57
N ARG A 104 -28.62 -1.73 -7.71
CA ARG A 104 -28.97 -1.10 -9.00
C ARG A 104 -30.19 -1.76 -9.64
N ASN A 105 -30.23 -3.08 -9.64
CA ASN A 105 -31.30 -3.85 -10.26
C ASN A 105 -31.70 -5.01 -9.33
N SER A 106 -32.87 -4.90 -8.73
CA SER A 106 -33.43 -5.92 -7.83
C SER A 106 -33.77 -7.23 -8.53
N ASN A 107 -33.87 -7.24 -9.87
CA ASN A 107 -34.23 -8.43 -10.63
C ASN A 107 -33.03 -9.35 -10.91
N LEU A 108 -31.80 -8.89 -10.64
CA LEU A 108 -30.59 -9.69 -10.85
C LEU A 108 -30.32 -10.67 -9.70
N LEU A 109 -30.97 -10.52 -8.54
CA LEU A 109 -30.71 -11.29 -7.34
C LEU A 109 -32.03 -11.57 -6.61
N PRO A 110 -32.13 -12.65 -5.83
CA PRO A 110 -33.36 -12.98 -5.10
C PRO A 110 -33.73 -11.89 -4.08
N SER A 111 -34.92 -11.32 -4.22
CA SER A 111 -35.38 -10.15 -3.46
C SER A 111 -35.61 -10.44 -1.97
N GLU A 112 -35.73 -11.71 -1.59
CA GLU A 112 -35.84 -12.16 -0.20
C GLU A 112 -34.57 -11.84 0.60
N PHE A 113 -33.41 -11.82 -0.06
CA PHE A 113 -32.10 -11.56 0.56
C PHE A 113 -31.54 -10.17 0.23
N PHE A 114 -31.89 -9.61 -0.93
CA PHE A 114 -31.36 -8.34 -1.43
C PHE A 114 -32.49 -7.35 -1.72
N LYS A 115 -32.75 -6.44 -0.76
CA LYS A 115 -33.86 -5.46 -0.88
C LYS A 115 -33.38 -4.12 -1.43
N THR A 116 -32.63 -3.37 -0.63
CA THR A 116 -32.27 -1.97 -0.92
C THR A 116 -30.78 -1.75 -1.14
N SER A 117 -29.95 -2.59 -0.52
CA SER A 117 -28.50 -2.49 -0.59
C SER A 117 -27.87 -3.87 -0.67
N ILE A 118 -26.62 -3.90 -1.12
CA ILE A 118 -25.84 -5.11 -1.29
C ILE A 118 -24.39 -4.88 -0.87
N GLY A 119 -23.84 -5.86 -0.15
CA GLY A 119 -22.40 -5.93 0.10
C GLY A 119 -21.68 -6.50 -1.10
N VAL A 120 -20.73 -5.78 -1.68
CA VAL A 120 -19.93 -6.22 -2.82
C VAL A 120 -18.45 -6.18 -2.48
N ARG A 121 -17.69 -7.19 -2.88
CA ARG A 121 -16.22 -7.22 -2.75
C ARG A 121 -15.57 -7.76 -4.03
N ILE A 122 -14.42 -7.20 -4.35
CA ILE A 122 -13.55 -7.67 -5.43
C ILE A 122 -12.31 -8.24 -4.74
N PRO A 123 -12.20 -9.57 -4.50
CA PRO A 123 -11.09 -10.14 -3.74
C PRO A 123 -9.77 -10.12 -4.53
N ASN A 124 -8.65 -9.98 -3.83
CA ASN A 124 -7.30 -9.94 -4.43
C ASN A 124 -6.49 -11.20 -4.12
N HIS A 125 -7.06 -12.36 -4.45
CA HIS A 125 -6.36 -13.64 -4.34
C HIS A 125 -6.31 -14.30 -5.72
N PRO A 126 -5.14 -14.76 -6.22
CA PRO A 126 -5.01 -15.30 -7.57
C PRO A 126 -6.04 -16.39 -7.90
N ILE A 127 -6.32 -17.29 -6.94
CA ILE A 127 -7.37 -18.31 -7.08
C ILE A 127 -8.77 -17.67 -7.20
N ALA A 128 -9.14 -16.77 -6.28
CA ALA A 128 -10.45 -16.11 -6.30
C ALA A 128 -10.66 -15.30 -7.59
N VAL A 129 -9.67 -14.52 -8.01
CA VAL A 129 -9.67 -13.75 -9.26
C VAL A 129 -9.87 -14.68 -10.47
N SER A 130 -9.12 -15.79 -10.53
CA SER A 130 -9.25 -16.74 -11.64
C SER A 130 -10.63 -17.41 -11.74
N ILE A 131 -11.27 -17.67 -10.59
CA ILE A 131 -12.64 -18.22 -10.52
C ILE A 131 -13.63 -17.17 -11.00
N LEU A 132 -13.57 -15.95 -10.46
CA LEU A 132 -14.49 -14.86 -10.76
C LEU A 132 -14.42 -14.43 -12.23
N ASN A 133 -13.22 -14.35 -12.81
CA ASN A 133 -13.06 -13.97 -14.22
C ASN A 133 -13.68 -14.98 -15.20
N LYS A 134 -13.86 -16.25 -14.79
CA LYS A 134 -14.49 -17.30 -15.61
C LYS A 134 -15.98 -17.48 -15.28
N LEU A 135 -16.49 -16.81 -14.26
CA LEU A 135 -17.89 -16.87 -13.86
C LEU A 135 -18.61 -15.64 -14.40
N GLU A 136 -19.55 -15.88 -15.32
CA GLU A 136 -20.42 -14.84 -15.87
C GLU A 136 -21.67 -14.60 -14.98
N MET A 137 -21.55 -14.87 -13.67
CA MET A 137 -22.66 -14.79 -12.72
C MET A 137 -22.19 -14.26 -11.37
N PRO A 138 -23.06 -13.54 -10.62
CA PRO A 138 -22.76 -13.15 -9.25
C PRO A 138 -22.67 -14.38 -8.35
N ILE A 139 -21.66 -14.40 -7.48
CA ILE A 139 -21.55 -15.43 -6.43
C ILE A 139 -21.72 -14.81 -5.06
N ILE A 140 -22.42 -15.52 -4.19
CA ILE A 140 -22.41 -15.22 -2.77
C ILE A 140 -21.11 -15.74 -2.19
N ALA A 141 -20.47 -14.93 -1.37
CA ALA A 141 -19.25 -15.32 -0.68
C ALA A 141 -19.20 -14.67 0.71
N THR A 142 -18.94 -15.50 1.71
CA THR A 142 -18.81 -15.05 3.10
C THR A 142 -17.63 -15.76 3.76
N SER A 143 -16.90 -15.07 4.64
CA SER A 143 -15.83 -15.67 5.43
C SER A 143 -16.37 -16.80 6.30
N ILE A 144 -15.59 -17.86 6.51
CA ILE A 144 -15.99 -18.90 7.46
C ILE A 144 -15.67 -18.45 8.89
N ASN A 145 -16.67 -17.85 9.52
CA ASN A 145 -16.69 -17.58 10.95
C ASN A 145 -18.00 -18.16 11.49
N ILE A 146 -17.89 -19.13 12.39
CA ILE A 146 -19.04 -19.58 13.18
C ILE A 146 -19.15 -18.60 14.35
N SER A 147 -20.37 -18.17 14.67
CA SER A 147 -20.60 -17.20 15.75
C SER A 147 -20.06 -17.73 17.08
N GLY A 148 -19.03 -17.09 17.63
CA GLY A 148 -18.36 -17.49 18.87
C GLY A 148 -17.04 -18.27 18.70
N GLU A 149 -16.63 -18.60 17.47
CA GLU A 149 -15.41 -19.36 17.17
C GLU A 149 -14.34 -18.53 16.42
N ARG A 150 -13.10 -19.04 16.37
CA ARG A 150 -12.00 -18.43 15.60
C ARG A 150 -12.28 -18.54 14.10
N SER A 151 -11.98 -17.48 13.35
CA SER A 151 -12.09 -17.47 11.88
C SER A 151 -11.19 -18.53 11.23
N VAL A 152 -11.64 -19.16 10.14
CA VAL A 152 -10.87 -20.19 9.44
C VAL A 152 -9.88 -19.56 8.46
N TYR A 153 -8.61 -19.58 8.84
CA TYR A 153 -7.50 -19.06 8.02
C TYR A 153 -6.58 -20.17 7.47
N ARG A 154 -6.74 -21.42 7.91
CA ARG A 154 -6.11 -22.61 7.30
C ARG A 154 -7.17 -23.59 6.85
N ALA A 155 -6.98 -24.21 5.69
CA ALA A 155 -7.94 -25.19 5.18
C ALA A 155 -8.16 -26.39 6.13
N ASN A 156 -7.11 -26.80 6.84
CA ASN A 156 -7.18 -27.94 7.75
C ASN A 156 -8.06 -27.65 8.98
N ASP A 157 -8.07 -26.40 9.44
CA ASP A 157 -8.82 -25.94 10.61
C ASP A 157 -10.34 -25.80 10.33
N MET A 158 -10.76 -26.03 9.08
CA MET A 158 -12.16 -25.91 8.71
C MET A 158 -13.02 -26.98 9.42
N PRO A 159 -14.11 -26.56 10.11
CA PRO A 159 -14.99 -27.46 10.85
C PRO A 159 -15.60 -28.56 9.96
N GLN A 160 -15.73 -29.78 10.51
CA GLN A 160 -16.38 -30.88 9.81
C GLN A 160 -17.84 -30.58 9.48
N SER A 161 -18.52 -29.82 10.33
CA SER A 161 -19.89 -29.33 10.11
C SER A 161 -20.04 -28.53 8.82
N ILE A 162 -18.97 -27.90 8.34
CA ILE A 162 -18.95 -27.18 7.06
C ILE A 162 -18.45 -28.10 5.94
N LYS A 163 -17.35 -28.84 6.16
CA LYS A 163 -16.74 -29.73 5.16
C LYS A 163 -17.74 -30.72 4.55
N GLN A 164 -18.62 -31.30 5.36
CA GLN A 164 -19.62 -32.27 4.89
C GLN A 164 -20.64 -31.69 3.88
N HIS A 165 -20.77 -30.36 3.80
CA HIS A 165 -21.67 -29.70 2.86
C HIS A 165 -20.95 -29.15 1.63
N LEU A 166 -19.61 -29.19 1.59
CA LEU A 166 -18.83 -28.70 0.46
C LEU A 166 -18.73 -29.76 -0.63
N SER A 167 -19.06 -29.38 -1.85
CA SER A 167 -18.72 -30.17 -3.03
C SER A 167 -17.24 -30.07 -3.36
N CYS A 168 -16.62 -28.91 -3.09
CA CYS A 168 -15.20 -28.67 -3.37
C CYS A 168 -14.57 -27.73 -2.34
N LEU A 169 -13.29 -27.96 -2.06
CA LEU A 169 -12.43 -27.10 -1.27
C LEU A 169 -11.06 -26.97 -1.95
N ILE A 170 -10.70 -25.79 -2.44
CA ILE A 170 -9.31 -25.49 -2.84
C ILE A 170 -8.51 -25.13 -1.60
N LYS A 171 -7.34 -25.73 -1.39
CA LYS A 171 -6.48 -25.48 -0.22
C LYS A 171 -5.23 -24.70 -0.62
N ASP A 172 -5.19 -23.42 -0.26
CA ASP A 172 -3.98 -22.58 -0.37
C ASP A 172 -3.96 -21.54 0.76
N ASP A 173 -3.16 -21.81 1.78
CA ASP A 173 -3.07 -20.96 2.98
C ASP A 173 -2.05 -19.81 2.80
N LYS A 174 -1.28 -19.77 1.70
CA LYS A 174 -0.07 -18.93 1.58
C LYS A 174 -0.34 -17.43 1.67
N LEU A 175 -1.48 -16.98 1.12
CA LEU A 175 -1.84 -15.56 1.04
C LEU A 175 -3.02 -15.19 1.95
N VAL A 176 -3.47 -16.11 2.82
CA VAL A 176 -4.59 -15.88 3.72
C VAL A 176 -4.09 -15.15 4.96
N SER A 177 -4.42 -13.87 5.11
CA SER A 177 -3.93 -13.05 6.24
C SER A 177 -4.51 -13.45 7.60
N GLY A 178 -5.67 -14.11 7.63
CA GLY A 178 -6.38 -14.42 8.87
C GLY A 178 -7.18 -13.25 9.45
N ILE A 179 -7.12 -12.08 8.82
CA ILE A 179 -7.83 -10.87 9.24
C ILE A 179 -9.00 -10.64 8.29
N GLU A 180 -10.17 -10.31 8.83
CA GLU A 180 -11.37 -10.08 8.03
C GLU A 180 -11.26 -8.86 7.12
N SER A 181 -12.12 -8.80 6.09
CA SER A 181 -12.27 -7.58 5.28
C SER A 181 -12.92 -6.44 6.07
N THR A 182 -12.52 -5.23 5.75
CA THR A 182 -13.17 -4.01 6.24
C THR A 182 -14.50 -3.84 5.53
N ILE A 183 -15.57 -3.56 6.29
CA ILE A 183 -16.90 -3.31 5.72
C ILE A 183 -17.20 -1.82 5.81
N VAL A 184 -17.51 -1.23 4.65
CA VAL A 184 -17.74 0.20 4.50
C VAL A 184 -19.11 0.40 3.87
N ASP A 185 -19.95 1.17 4.54
CA ASP A 185 -21.24 1.61 4.02
C ASP A 185 -21.08 2.92 3.26
N LEU A 186 -21.48 2.85 1.99
CA LEU A 186 -21.43 3.93 0.99
C LEU A 186 -22.84 4.23 0.44
N THR A 187 -23.90 3.77 1.12
CA THR A 187 -25.30 4.02 0.71
C THR A 187 -25.68 5.48 0.86
N THR A 188 -25.18 6.15 1.90
CA THR A 188 -25.44 7.57 2.16
C THR A 188 -24.31 8.45 1.66
N ASP A 189 -24.37 9.74 1.97
CA ASP A 189 -23.33 10.69 1.60
C ASP A 189 -22.14 10.72 2.55
N GLU A 190 -22.20 9.96 3.62
CA GLU A 190 -21.13 9.77 4.58
C GLU A 190 -20.57 8.36 4.47
N ILE A 191 -19.24 8.23 4.57
CA ILE A 191 -18.58 6.94 4.65
C ILE A 191 -18.72 6.43 6.09
N LYS A 192 -19.37 5.28 6.27
CA LYS A 192 -19.48 4.64 7.59
C LYS A 192 -18.73 3.31 7.60
N VAL A 193 -17.72 3.18 8.46
CA VAL A 193 -17.02 1.90 8.65
C VAL A 193 -17.84 1.02 9.59
N LEU A 194 -18.56 0.04 9.04
CA LEU A 194 -19.38 -0.91 9.80
C LEU A 194 -18.54 -1.97 10.52
N ARG A 195 -17.39 -2.32 9.94
CA ARG A 195 -16.42 -3.25 10.54
C ARG A 195 -15.01 -2.87 10.15
N LYS A 196 -14.13 -2.73 11.14
CA LYS A 196 -12.69 -2.59 10.91
C LYS A 196 -12.10 -3.97 10.61
N GLY A 197 -11.42 -4.10 9.47
CA GLY A 197 -10.71 -5.30 9.05
C GLY A 197 -9.26 -4.97 8.70
N SER A 198 -8.68 -5.72 7.77
CA SER A 198 -7.26 -5.60 7.40
C SER A 198 -6.85 -4.24 6.82
N HIS A 199 -7.79 -3.41 6.37
CA HIS A 199 -7.51 -2.09 5.77
C HIS A 199 -8.33 -0.97 6.42
N SER A 200 -7.70 0.17 6.71
CA SER A 200 -8.43 1.36 7.18
C SER A 200 -9.00 2.12 5.99
N VAL A 201 -10.32 2.05 5.78
CA VAL A 201 -11.02 2.88 4.80
C VAL A 201 -11.58 4.11 5.51
N ASN A 202 -10.72 5.11 5.63
CA ASN A 202 -11.15 6.48 5.93
C ASN A 202 -11.01 7.29 4.65
N ASN A 203 -11.91 8.26 4.45
CA ASN A 203 -11.73 9.27 3.40
C ASN A 203 -10.30 9.80 3.51
N ALA A 204 -9.51 9.74 2.44
CA ALA A 204 -8.13 10.21 2.48
C ALA A 204 -8.09 11.65 3.05
N ILE A 205 -9.02 12.49 2.58
CA ILE A 205 -9.25 13.87 3.04
C ILE A 205 -9.66 13.98 4.53
N GLN A 206 -10.29 12.97 5.13
CA GLN A 206 -10.62 12.95 6.57
C GLN A 206 -9.44 12.54 7.44
N ASN A 207 -8.46 11.79 6.90
CA ASN A 207 -7.27 11.43 7.65
C ASN A 207 -6.56 12.70 8.10
N ARG A 208 -6.32 12.76 9.42
CA ARG A 208 -5.67 13.89 10.06
C ARG A 208 -4.16 13.73 10.08
N VAL A 209 -3.67 12.50 9.89
CA VAL A 209 -2.23 12.20 9.87
C VAL A 209 -1.89 11.42 8.62
N TRP A 210 -0.93 11.93 7.87
CA TRP A 210 -0.44 11.39 6.61
C TRP A 210 1.05 11.12 6.73
N LYS A 211 1.48 9.97 6.23
CA LYS A 211 2.89 9.63 6.08
C LYS A 211 3.19 9.42 4.60
N ILE A 212 4.10 10.24 4.07
CA ILE A 212 4.50 10.20 2.66
C ILE A 212 5.87 9.53 2.59
N CYS A 213 5.90 8.35 1.99
CA CYS A 213 7.10 7.53 1.84
C CYS A 213 7.60 7.52 0.40
N GLY A 214 8.89 7.30 0.25
CA GLY A 214 9.53 7.05 -1.05
C GLY A 214 10.96 7.59 -1.05
N LYS A 215 11.70 7.35 -2.13
CA LYS A 215 13.10 7.78 -2.30
C LYS A 215 13.27 9.30 -2.13
N ARG A 216 14.43 9.77 -1.67
CA ARG A 216 14.77 11.21 -1.60
C ARG A 216 14.76 11.84 -3.01
N GLY A 217 14.30 13.08 -3.11
CA GLY A 217 14.23 13.84 -4.38
C GLY A 217 13.12 13.48 -5.36
N ILE A 218 12.19 12.58 -5.04
CA ILE A 218 11.05 12.26 -5.93
C ILE A 218 9.90 13.28 -5.90
N GLY A 219 10.05 14.39 -5.15
CA GLY A 219 9.01 15.43 -5.02
C GLY A 219 8.05 15.28 -3.84
N LYS A 220 8.37 14.47 -2.82
CA LYS A 220 7.52 14.31 -1.61
C LYS A 220 7.21 15.65 -0.93
N ALA A 221 8.25 16.43 -0.60
CA ALA A 221 8.09 17.72 0.07
C ALA A 221 7.26 18.68 -0.79
N THR A 222 7.53 18.74 -2.10
CA THR A 222 6.75 19.52 -3.06
C THR A 222 5.27 19.12 -3.06
N LEU A 223 4.98 17.83 -3.19
CA LEU A 223 3.61 17.31 -3.16
C LEU A 223 2.88 17.70 -1.88
N VAL A 224 3.52 17.49 -0.72
CA VAL A 224 2.94 17.80 0.58
C VAL A 224 2.70 19.30 0.74
N LYS A 225 3.67 20.15 0.36
CA LYS A 225 3.54 21.61 0.41
C LYS A 225 2.40 22.09 -0.50
N SER A 226 2.32 21.60 -1.74
CA SER A 226 1.23 21.94 -2.67
C SER A 226 -0.13 21.48 -2.16
N PHE A 227 -0.21 20.27 -1.60
CA PHE A 227 -1.46 19.74 -1.05
C PHE A 227 -1.90 20.47 0.23
N ALA A 228 -0.96 20.80 1.11
CA ALA A 228 -1.21 21.63 2.29
C ALA A 228 -1.72 23.01 1.88
N HIS A 229 -1.08 23.64 0.90
CA HIS A 229 -1.52 24.92 0.36
C HIS A 229 -2.95 24.81 -0.18
N TRP A 230 -3.25 23.82 -1.04
CA TRP A 230 -4.61 23.59 -1.55
C TRP A 230 -5.68 23.39 -0.46
N LEU A 231 -5.32 22.73 0.65
CA LEU A 231 -6.21 22.57 1.81
C LEU A 231 -6.49 23.88 2.54
N LEU A 232 -5.54 24.83 2.51
CA LEU A 232 -5.65 26.14 3.16
C LEU A 232 -6.30 27.18 2.24
N THR A 233 -5.98 27.18 0.94
CA THR A 233 -6.38 28.20 -0.04
C THR A 233 -7.68 27.92 -0.77
N LYS A 234 -8.51 26.97 -0.31
CA LYS A 234 -9.90 26.94 -0.77
C LYS A 234 -10.64 28.27 -0.55
N ASN A 235 -10.12 29.20 0.28
CA ASN A 235 -10.81 30.46 0.62
C ASN A 235 -9.98 31.77 0.82
N CYS A 236 -8.64 31.88 0.74
CA CYS A 236 -7.94 33.20 0.86
C CYS A 236 -6.41 33.17 0.62
N ASP A 237 -5.81 34.33 0.28
CA ASP A 237 -4.38 34.57 -0.03
C ASP A 237 -3.42 34.61 1.19
N LEU A 238 -3.93 34.48 2.43
CA LEU A 238 -3.17 34.58 3.69
C LEU A 238 -2.89 33.22 4.38
N ALA A 239 -2.95 32.11 3.62
CA ALA A 239 -2.84 30.72 4.10
C ALA A 239 -1.56 30.36 4.89
N THR A 240 -0.54 31.22 4.94
CA THR A 240 0.76 30.93 5.57
C THR A 240 0.73 30.86 7.10
N LEU A 241 -0.25 31.52 7.75
CA LEU A 241 -0.33 31.56 9.23
C LEU A 241 -0.87 30.28 9.88
N ASP A 242 -1.54 29.42 9.09
CA ASP A 242 -2.08 28.14 9.55
C ASP A 242 -1.22 26.95 9.09
N LEU A 243 -0.01 27.21 8.55
CA LEU A 243 0.97 26.20 8.16
C LEU A 243 2.25 26.32 9.00
N HIS A 244 2.68 25.22 9.62
CA HIS A 244 3.97 25.12 10.30
C HIS A 244 4.81 23.97 9.73
N ILE A 245 6.04 24.28 9.34
CA ILE A 245 6.98 23.31 8.76
C ILE A 245 8.09 23.06 9.77
N VAL A 246 8.23 21.82 10.20
CA VAL A 246 9.28 21.34 11.10
C VAL A 246 10.38 20.72 10.25
N GLU A 247 11.43 21.48 10.01
CA GLU A 247 12.59 21.08 9.19
C GLU A 247 13.92 21.32 9.90
N GLY A 248 14.97 20.64 9.44
CA GLY A 248 16.35 20.76 9.94
C GLY A 248 17.06 19.42 10.05
N ASP A 249 18.39 19.45 10.18
CA ASP A 249 19.23 18.25 10.18
C ASP A 249 18.98 17.32 11.38
N ILE A 250 18.69 17.92 12.55
CA ILE A 250 18.32 17.20 13.77
C ILE A 250 17.07 17.84 14.35
N LEU A 251 16.03 17.04 14.51
CA LEU A 251 14.75 17.41 15.11
C LEU A 251 14.69 16.87 16.55
N GLY A 252 15.02 17.76 17.49
CA GLY A 252 14.94 17.52 18.93
C GLY A 252 13.51 17.61 19.49
N ILE A 253 13.37 17.31 20.78
CA ILE A 253 12.06 17.31 21.46
C ILE A 253 11.39 18.69 21.49
N ASP A 254 12.17 19.78 21.51
CA ASP A 254 11.64 21.14 21.63
C ASP A 254 10.89 21.59 20.37
N LYS A 255 11.40 21.25 19.18
CA LYS A 255 10.67 21.45 17.91
C LYS A 255 9.33 20.72 17.89
N ILE A 256 9.27 19.51 18.46
CA ILE A 256 8.01 18.76 18.58
C ILE A 256 7.06 19.40 19.59
N ARG A 257 7.57 20.00 20.67
CA ARG A 257 6.74 20.74 21.64
C ARG A 257 6.16 22.01 21.01
N GLU A 258 6.96 22.77 20.27
CA GLU A 258 6.51 23.94 19.52
C GLU A 258 5.40 23.59 18.52
N MET A 259 5.64 22.56 17.71
CA MET A 259 4.66 22.02 16.78
C MET A 259 3.36 21.61 17.47
N LYS A 260 3.43 20.95 18.62
CA LYS A 260 2.23 20.60 19.41
C LYS A 260 1.46 21.83 19.87
N ASN A 261 2.16 22.83 20.41
CA ASN A 261 1.54 24.07 20.85
C ASN A 261 0.81 24.75 19.69
N PHE A 262 1.46 24.81 18.52
CA PHE A 262 0.84 25.33 17.30
C PHE A 262 -0.45 24.60 16.92
N LEU A 263 -0.46 23.27 16.95
CA LEU A 263 -1.64 22.45 16.60
C LEU A 263 -2.82 22.61 17.57
N HIS A 264 -2.57 23.04 18.81
CA HIS A 264 -3.61 23.27 19.82
C HIS A 264 -4.24 24.67 19.73
N LEU A 265 -3.61 25.61 19.02
CA LEU A 265 -4.18 26.92 18.78
C LEU A 265 -5.35 26.82 17.78
N SER A 266 -6.35 27.68 17.93
CA SER A 266 -7.44 27.80 16.96
C SER A 266 -6.90 28.24 15.60
N SER A 267 -7.42 27.64 14.53
CA SER A 267 -7.13 28.11 13.16
C SER A 267 -7.64 29.54 13.01
N ILE A 268 -6.84 30.39 12.36
CA ILE A 268 -7.15 31.83 12.28
C ILE A 268 -8.10 32.09 11.10
N GLN A 269 -7.78 31.55 9.92
CA GLN A 269 -8.49 31.87 8.67
C GLN A 269 -8.81 30.65 7.80
N SER A 270 -8.20 29.50 8.08
CA SER A 270 -8.45 28.26 7.35
C SER A 270 -9.34 27.30 8.14
N LYS A 271 -9.87 26.29 7.44
CA LYS A 271 -10.59 25.18 8.08
C LYS A 271 -9.66 24.28 8.91
N TYR A 272 -8.35 24.29 8.63
CA TYR A 272 -7.41 23.34 9.21
C TYR A 272 -6.10 23.99 9.61
N LYS A 273 -5.58 23.70 10.80
CA LYS A 273 -4.15 23.91 11.08
C LYS A 273 -3.33 22.77 10.52
N ILE A 274 -2.30 23.10 9.75
CA ILE A 274 -1.49 22.12 9.04
C ILE A 274 -0.05 22.14 9.56
N VAL A 275 0.47 20.95 9.84
CA VAL A 275 1.88 20.73 10.16
C VAL A 275 2.51 19.82 9.12
N ILE A 276 3.74 20.14 8.70
CA ILE A 276 4.60 19.27 7.88
C ILE A 276 5.87 18.98 8.67
N ILE A 277 6.21 17.71 8.84
CA ILE A 277 7.48 17.25 9.43
C ILE A 277 8.37 16.72 8.29
N ASP A 278 9.48 17.40 8.03
CA ASP A 278 10.46 17.11 6.98
C ASP A 278 11.86 16.97 7.61
N SER A 279 12.29 15.81 8.10
CA SER A 279 11.85 14.44 7.81
C SER A 279 11.90 13.56 9.06
N LEU A 280 11.21 12.40 9.04
CA LEU A 280 11.18 11.44 10.14
C LEU A 280 12.58 10.92 10.55
N GLU A 281 13.53 10.81 9.62
CA GLU A 281 14.90 10.37 9.94
C GLU A 281 15.68 11.39 10.77
N ALA A 282 15.38 12.68 10.62
CA ALA A 282 16.03 13.74 11.38
C ALA A 282 15.57 13.76 12.85
N MET A 283 14.48 13.05 13.19
CA MET A 283 13.96 13.02 14.56
C MET A 283 14.82 12.16 15.50
N THR A 284 15.19 12.76 16.63
CA THR A 284 15.71 12.00 17.78
C THR A 284 14.65 11.03 18.32
N ASP A 285 15.06 9.96 19.01
CA ASP A 285 14.09 8.99 19.54
C ASP A 285 13.15 9.61 20.60
N ASN A 286 13.65 10.58 21.38
CA ASN A 286 12.84 11.38 22.28
C ASN A 286 11.77 12.18 21.53
N ALA A 287 12.12 12.78 20.38
CA ALA A 287 11.16 13.48 19.53
C ALA A 287 10.13 12.53 18.91
N LYS A 288 10.54 11.33 18.47
CA LYS A 288 9.63 10.30 17.93
C LYS A 288 8.62 9.86 18.97
N ASN A 289 9.07 9.56 20.20
CA ASN A 289 8.19 9.17 21.30
C ASN A 289 7.25 10.31 21.69
N ALA A 290 7.74 11.56 21.70
CA ALA A 290 6.93 12.71 22.02
C ALA A 290 5.78 12.91 21.02
N VAL A 291 5.97 12.64 19.72
CA VAL A 291 4.93 12.89 18.72
C VAL A 291 3.82 11.83 18.72
N LEU A 292 4.08 10.60 19.23
CA LEU A 292 3.15 9.45 19.12
C LEU A 292 1.72 9.76 19.56
N LYS A 293 1.54 10.38 20.74
CA LYS A 293 0.20 10.71 21.27
C LYS A 293 -0.56 11.69 20.36
N THR A 294 0.14 12.66 19.80
CA THR A 294 -0.43 13.65 18.86
C THR A 294 -0.79 13.02 17.52
N LEU A 295 -0.06 11.98 17.08
CA LEU A 295 -0.42 11.24 15.87
C LEU A 295 -1.63 10.31 16.09
N GLU A 296 -1.79 9.78 17.31
CA GLU A 296 -2.91 8.91 17.68
C GLU A 296 -4.21 9.71 17.85
N GLU A 297 -4.12 10.85 18.56
CA GLU A 297 -5.25 11.72 18.85
C GLU A 297 -4.94 13.16 18.41
N PRO A 298 -4.85 13.42 17.10
CA PRO A 298 -4.57 14.76 16.59
C PRO A 298 -5.70 15.73 16.95
N PRO A 299 -5.38 16.99 17.34
CA PRO A 299 -6.37 18.01 17.66
C PRO A 299 -7.47 18.15 16.61
N LYS A 300 -8.67 18.57 17.02
CA LYS A 300 -9.77 18.82 16.09
C LYS A 300 -9.32 19.84 15.04
N ASN A 301 -9.74 19.62 13.79
CA ASN A 301 -9.38 20.47 12.65
C ASN A 301 -7.86 20.61 12.41
N SER A 302 -7.05 19.62 12.79
CA SER A 302 -5.64 19.57 12.42
C SER A 302 -5.35 18.57 11.29
N LYS A 303 -4.31 18.87 10.51
CA LYS A 303 -3.69 17.98 9.53
C LYS A 303 -2.19 17.92 9.77
N ILE A 304 -1.63 16.71 9.83
CA ILE A 304 -0.22 16.46 10.06
C ILE A 304 0.30 15.63 8.90
N PHE A 305 1.36 16.09 8.26
CA PHE A 305 2.05 15.37 7.19
C PHE A 305 3.47 15.05 7.66
N ILE A 306 3.88 13.79 7.50
CA ILE A 306 5.20 13.29 7.88
C ILE A 306 5.88 12.77 6.62
N ILE A 307 7.04 13.33 6.29
CA ILE A 307 7.85 12.89 5.17
C ILE A 307 8.85 11.84 5.68
N ASN A 308 9.04 10.78 4.89
CA ASN A 308 9.98 9.71 5.17
C ASN A 308 10.72 9.34 3.88
N HIS A 309 12.04 9.44 3.88
CA HIS A 309 12.90 9.15 2.73
C HIS A 309 13.35 7.68 2.67
N LYS A 310 13.31 6.96 3.80
CA LYS A 310 13.73 5.57 3.93
C LYS A 310 12.51 4.62 3.99
N PRO A 311 12.13 3.96 2.89
CA PRO A 311 10.94 3.09 2.85
C PRO A 311 11.07 1.83 3.73
N HIS A 312 12.28 1.38 4.08
CA HIS A 312 12.52 0.14 4.84
C HIS A 312 12.68 0.34 6.35
N ASN A 313 12.94 1.58 6.81
CA ASN A 313 13.13 1.86 8.22
C ASN A 313 11.81 2.36 8.83
N ILE A 314 10.88 1.43 9.08
CA ILE A 314 9.55 1.75 9.57
C ILE A 314 9.40 1.29 11.01
N GLN A 315 9.46 2.23 11.96
CA GLN A 315 8.96 1.96 13.31
C GLN A 315 7.46 1.63 13.23
N THR A 316 7.09 0.44 13.73
CA THR A 316 5.73 -0.12 13.70
C THR A 316 4.71 0.78 14.39
N THR A 317 5.14 1.52 15.40
CA THR A 317 4.32 2.42 16.23
C THR A 317 3.73 3.60 15.44
N ILE A 318 4.48 4.19 14.51
CA ILE A 318 4.00 5.32 13.68
C ILE A 318 3.18 4.80 12.50
N LYS A 319 3.52 3.62 11.96
CA LYS A 319 2.86 3.02 10.79
C LYS A 319 1.36 2.78 11.01
N CYS A 320 0.97 2.33 12.19
CA CYS A 320 -0.43 2.02 12.50
C CYS A 320 -1.33 3.25 12.66
N ARG A 321 -0.75 4.45 12.79
CA ARG A 321 -1.46 5.69 13.16
C ARG A 321 -1.59 6.69 12.01
N CYS A 322 -1.00 6.40 10.85
CA CYS A 322 -0.95 7.32 9.71
C CYS A 322 -1.61 6.69 8.47
N PHE A 323 -2.24 7.53 7.65
CA PHE A 323 -2.52 7.15 6.27
C PHE A 323 -1.21 7.14 5.47
N LEU A 324 -0.87 5.99 4.89
CA LEU A 324 0.38 5.81 4.15
C LEU A 324 0.20 6.13 2.67
N LEU A 325 0.93 7.12 2.17
CA LEU A 325 1.07 7.39 0.74
C LEU A 325 2.49 7.02 0.31
N ASN A 326 2.63 5.98 -0.51
CA ASN A 326 3.93 5.57 -1.05
C ASN A 326 4.11 6.14 -2.46
N LEU A 327 5.10 7.00 -2.64
CA LEU A 327 5.47 7.54 -3.95
C LEU A 327 6.57 6.70 -4.57
N LEU A 328 6.34 6.28 -5.80
CA LEU A 328 7.31 5.57 -6.61
C LEU A 328 8.25 6.57 -7.30
N PRO A 329 9.50 6.17 -7.60
CA PRO A 329 10.36 6.96 -8.49
C PRO A 329 9.67 7.25 -9.82
N LEU A 330 9.94 8.42 -10.38
CA LEU A 330 9.40 8.82 -11.68
C LEU A 330 10.03 8.02 -12.82
N THR A 331 9.31 7.87 -13.93
CA THR A 331 9.88 7.34 -15.17
C THR A 331 10.91 8.30 -15.75
N TYR A 332 11.73 7.82 -16.69
CA TYR A 332 12.71 8.64 -17.39
C TYR A 332 12.06 9.89 -18.00
N ASP A 333 11.01 9.72 -18.81
CA ASP A 333 10.34 10.84 -19.50
C ASP A 333 9.76 11.87 -18.52
N LYS A 334 9.11 11.39 -17.44
CA LYS A 334 8.56 12.28 -16.40
C LYS A 334 9.66 13.00 -15.63
N THR A 335 10.78 12.33 -15.36
CA THR A 335 11.95 12.94 -14.72
C THR A 335 12.51 14.03 -15.63
N LYS A 336 12.66 13.75 -16.93
CA LYS A 336 13.14 14.70 -17.93
C LYS A 336 12.23 15.91 -18.01
N GLN A 337 10.93 15.70 -18.11
CA GLN A 337 9.94 16.78 -18.14
C GLN A 337 10.05 17.70 -16.91
N VAL A 338 10.15 17.13 -15.71
CA VAL A 338 10.27 17.92 -14.46
C VAL A 338 11.59 18.70 -14.42
N VAL A 339 12.73 18.05 -14.70
CA VAL A 339 14.03 18.73 -14.69
C VAL A 339 14.12 19.81 -15.77
N CYS A 340 13.68 19.50 -17.00
CA CYS A 340 13.70 20.42 -18.15
C CYS A 340 12.77 21.63 -17.98
N SER A 341 11.73 21.51 -17.14
CA SER A 341 10.86 22.65 -16.82
C SER A 341 11.56 23.77 -16.04
N GLN A 342 12.69 23.45 -15.38
CA GLN A 342 13.44 24.40 -14.55
C GLN A 342 14.81 24.72 -15.15
N TYR A 343 15.40 23.81 -15.93
CA TYR A 343 16.76 23.96 -16.49
C TYR A 343 16.82 23.46 -17.93
N LYS A 344 17.62 24.11 -18.78
CA LYS A 344 17.96 23.57 -20.10
C LYS A 344 19.07 22.54 -19.96
N PHE A 345 18.90 21.39 -20.59
CA PHE A 345 19.84 20.26 -20.50
C PHE A 345 20.33 19.82 -21.87
N ASP A 346 21.61 19.48 -21.94
CA ASP A 346 22.12 18.57 -22.96
C ASP A 346 21.69 17.15 -22.62
N ASP A 347 21.25 16.40 -23.64
CA ASP A 347 20.70 15.05 -23.47
C ASP A 347 21.72 14.09 -22.85
N LYS A 348 23.00 14.25 -23.21
CA LYS A 348 24.08 13.41 -22.67
C LYS A 348 24.28 13.61 -21.16
N ILE A 349 24.28 14.85 -20.69
CA ILE A 349 24.43 15.19 -19.28
C ILE A 349 23.20 14.71 -18.50
N PHE A 350 22.02 14.84 -19.09
CA PHE A 350 20.78 14.37 -18.46
C PHE A 350 20.80 12.84 -18.27
N ASP A 351 21.26 12.08 -19.27
CA ASP A 351 21.37 10.63 -19.19
C ASP A 351 22.34 10.17 -18.08
N GLU A 352 23.49 10.84 -17.95
CA GLU A 352 24.43 10.60 -16.85
C GLU A 352 23.77 10.87 -15.48
N MET A 353 23.04 11.97 -15.35
CA MET A 353 22.36 12.32 -14.09
C MET A 353 21.21 11.39 -13.73
N VAL A 354 20.43 10.90 -14.70
CA VAL A 354 19.38 9.93 -14.45
C VAL A 354 19.96 8.57 -14.09
N ALA A 355 21.11 8.19 -14.65
CA ALA A 355 21.82 6.97 -14.24
C ALA A 355 22.23 7.03 -12.75
N ILE A 356 22.71 8.19 -12.28
CA ILE A 356 23.08 8.39 -10.87
C ILE A 356 21.83 8.50 -9.97
N PHE A 357 20.80 9.22 -10.42
CA PHE A 357 19.59 9.51 -9.64
C PHE A 357 18.31 9.04 -10.33
N PRO A 358 18.12 7.71 -10.50
CA PRO A 358 16.98 7.20 -11.24
C PRO A 358 15.67 7.60 -10.57
N GLY A 359 14.82 8.29 -11.34
CA GLY A 359 13.47 8.73 -10.97
C GLY A 359 13.39 9.77 -9.86
N ALA A 360 14.49 10.48 -9.56
CA ALA A 360 14.59 11.44 -8.45
C ALA A 360 15.00 12.84 -8.94
N PRO A 361 14.08 13.59 -9.60
CA PRO A 361 14.39 14.88 -10.23
C PRO A 361 14.96 15.91 -9.25
N GLY A 362 14.51 15.93 -7.99
CA GLY A 362 15.02 16.85 -6.99
C GLY A 362 16.48 16.61 -6.61
N MET A 363 16.97 15.36 -6.69
CA MET A 363 18.40 15.08 -6.50
C MET A 363 19.21 15.61 -7.68
N ILE A 364 18.69 15.42 -8.91
CA ILE A 364 19.31 15.94 -10.13
C ILE A 364 19.42 17.46 -10.05
N ILE A 365 18.31 18.15 -9.74
CA ILE A 365 18.28 19.62 -9.61
C ILE A 365 19.26 20.09 -8.52
N ASN A 366 19.29 19.43 -7.36
CA ASN A 366 20.21 19.80 -6.27
C ASN A 366 21.69 19.61 -6.64
N ALA A 367 22.01 18.52 -7.35
CA ALA A 367 23.37 18.23 -7.82
C ALA A 367 23.90 19.32 -8.76
N ILE A 368 23.03 19.87 -9.62
CA ILE A 368 23.36 20.99 -10.51
C ILE A 368 23.61 22.25 -9.68
N ASN A 369 22.64 22.64 -8.85
CA ASN A 369 22.69 23.91 -8.11
C ASN A 369 23.89 24.03 -7.17
N SER A 370 24.34 22.90 -6.63
CA SER A 370 25.43 22.87 -5.66
C SER A 370 26.81 22.79 -6.32
N ASN A 371 26.93 22.87 -7.66
CA ASN A 371 28.16 22.58 -8.41
C ASN A 371 28.79 21.19 -8.11
N ILE A 372 28.03 20.30 -7.46
CA ILE A 372 28.47 18.95 -7.10
C ILE A 372 28.50 18.08 -8.36
N TYR A 373 27.83 18.47 -9.45
CA TYR A 373 27.89 17.79 -10.76
C TYR A 373 29.31 17.43 -11.19
N GLU A 374 30.27 18.36 -11.10
CA GLU A 374 31.67 18.06 -11.46
C GLU A 374 32.29 17.02 -10.53
N LEU A 375 31.95 17.06 -9.23
CA LEU A 375 32.34 16.05 -8.26
C LEU A 375 31.75 14.67 -8.61
N TYR A 376 30.48 14.62 -9.00
CA TYR A 376 29.82 13.39 -9.47
C TYR A 376 30.45 12.83 -10.74
N ARG A 377 30.75 13.70 -11.71
CA ARG A 377 31.34 13.33 -12.99
C ARG A 377 32.76 12.81 -12.80
N GLN A 378 33.56 13.50 -11.99
CA GLN A 378 34.89 13.03 -11.60
C GLN A 378 34.78 11.68 -10.90
N PHE A 379 33.92 11.53 -9.90
CA PHE A 379 33.73 10.28 -9.18
C PHE A 379 33.26 9.13 -10.08
N TYR A 380 32.26 9.34 -10.94
CA TYR A 380 31.77 8.35 -11.91
C TYR A 380 32.86 7.93 -12.92
N THR A 381 33.69 8.88 -13.37
CA THR A 381 34.84 8.60 -14.25
C THR A 381 35.95 7.84 -13.53
N LEU A 382 36.22 8.18 -12.26
CA LEU A 382 37.25 7.56 -11.40
C LEU A 382 36.91 6.12 -10.99
N LEU A 383 35.62 5.80 -10.83
CA LEU A 383 35.19 4.45 -10.50
C LEU A 383 35.24 3.48 -11.69
N HIS A 384 35.37 4.00 -12.91
CA HIS A 384 35.72 3.18 -14.07
C HIS A 384 37.23 2.82 -14.10
N SER A 385 38.06 3.41 -13.22
CA SER A 385 39.52 3.24 -13.17
C SER A 385 40.07 2.81 -11.80
N PHE A 386 39.35 1.90 -11.11
CA PHE A 386 39.51 1.48 -9.69
C PHE A 386 40.87 0.87 -9.23
N ASN A 387 41.99 1.10 -9.91
CA ASN A 387 43.30 0.51 -9.59
C ASN A 387 44.36 1.52 -9.10
N ASN A 388 44.01 2.75 -8.74
CA ASN A 388 44.99 3.77 -8.35
C ASN A 388 44.85 4.21 -6.86
N PRO A 389 45.84 3.90 -5.99
CA PRO A 389 45.83 4.23 -4.56
C PRO A 389 45.77 5.73 -4.21
N GLU A 390 46.44 6.60 -4.97
CA GLU A 390 46.46 8.06 -4.69
C GLU A 390 45.08 8.71 -4.84
N ILE A 391 44.24 8.11 -5.69
CA ILE A 391 42.89 8.57 -5.97
C ILE A 391 41.93 8.17 -4.85
N ILE A 392 42.13 7.00 -4.23
CA ILE A 392 41.37 6.54 -3.06
C ILE A 392 41.58 7.52 -1.89
N ASP A 393 42.81 7.95 -1.66
CA ASP A 393 43.12 8.97 -0.65
C ASP A 393 42.44 10.31 -0.94
N LYS A 394 42.36 10.73 -2.20
CA LYS A 394 41.68 11.97 -2.60
C LYS A 394 40.16 11.91 -2.36
N ILE A 395 39.57 10.73 -2.49
CA ILE A 395 38.15 10.46 -2.23
C ILE A 395 37.85 10.47 -0.73
N ILE A 396 38.65 9.75 0.08
CA ILE A 396 38.51 9.71 1.54
C ILE A 396 38.58 11.13 2.14
N ASN A 397 39.41 11.99 1.54
CA ASN A 397 39.60 13.36 1.98
C ASN A 397 38.64 14.39 1.33
N SER A 398 37.75 13.96 0.42
CA SER A 398 36.77 14.83 -0.21
C SER A 398 35.48 14.92 0.60
N SER A 399 34.84 16.10 0.64
CA SER A 399 33.57 16.33 1.34
C SER A 399 32.38 15.80 0.52
N VAL A 400 32.39 14.52 0.16
CA VAL A 400 31.29 13.86 -0.53
C VAL A 400 30.32 13.31 0.51
N ASP A 401 29.03 13.66 0.39
CA ASP A 401 27.96 13.12 1.24
C ASP A 401 27.88 11.58 1.08
N LEU A 402 27.85 10.86 2.19
CA LEU A 402 27.83 9.39 2.24
C LEU A 402 26.61 8.77 1.54
N GLU A 403 25.46 9.44 1.54
CA GLU A 403 24.28 8.95 0.79
C GLU A 403 24.58 8.92 -0.71
N ILE A 404 25.33 9.91 -1.18
CA ILE A 404 25.71 10.13 -2.57
C ILE A 404 26.76 9.10 -3.01
N ALA A 405 27.78 8.86 -2.19
CA ALA A 405 28.76 7.80 -2.44
C ALA A 405 28.07 6.42 -2.57
N SER A 406 27.13 6.11 -1.67
CA SER A 406 26.32 4.89 -1.72
C SER A 406 25.50 4.78 -3.02
N TYR A 407 24.89 5.86 -3.51
CA TYR A 407 24.14 5.83 -4.77
C TYR A 407 25.01 5.47 -5.96
N ILE A 408 26.19 6.07 -6.06
CA ILE A 408 27.08 5.86 -7.20
C ILE A 408 27.65 4.44 -7.18
N ILE A 409 28.07 3.96 -6.01
CA ILE A 409 28.49 2.57 -5.81
C ILE A 409 27.38 1.60 -6.22
N ARG A 410 26.13 1.83 -5.79
CA ARG A 410 24.97 1.00 -6.19
C ARG A 410 24.73 1.02 -7.70
N THR A 411 24.80 2.18 -8.35
CA THR A 411 24.59 2.31 -9.80
C THR A 411 25.67 1.56 -10.59
N LEU A 412 26.93 1.65 -10.18
CA LEU A 412 28.03 0.95 -10.85
C LEU A 412 28.01 -0.54 -10.61
N LEU A 413 27.69 -0.97 -9.39
CA LEU A 413 27.43 -2.37 -9.12
C LEU A 413 26.32 -2.87 -10.03
N LEU A 414 25.19 -2.17 -10.14
CA LEU A 414 24.09 -2.56 -11.03
C LEU A 414 24.47 -2.59 -12.51
N LYS A 415 25.32 -1.65 -12.97
CA LYS A 415 25.81 -1.61 -14.35
C LYS A 415 26.75 -2.79 -14.64
N ASN A 416 27.73 -3.02 -13.77
CA ASN A 416 28.67 -4.16 -13.88
C ASN A 416 27.92 -5.51 -13.77
N ILE A 417 26.94 -5.59 -12.86
CA ILE A 417 26.02 -6.74 -12.72
C ILE A 417 25.20 -6.96 -14.00
N LYS A 418 24.68 -5.89 -14.65
CA LYS A 418 23.97 -6.00 -15.93
C LYS A 418 24.87 -6.45 -17.08
N GLU A 419 26.13 -6.05 -17.06
CA GLU A 419 27.11 -6.37 -18.10
C GLU A 419 27.71 -7.78 -17.92
N ASN A 420 27.66 -8.38 -16.72
CA ASN A 420 28.37 -9.63 -16.36
C ASN A 420 27.52 -10.73 -15.68
N ILE A 421 26.23 -10.90 -16.00
CA ILE A 421 25.41 -11.95 -15.36
C ILE A 421 24.62 -12.82 -16.35
N ASP A 422 24.85 -14.14 -16.21
CA ASP A 422 24.16 -15.21 -16.93
C ASP A 422 22.88 -15.74 -16.22
N SER A 423 22.60 -15.38 -14.95
CA SER A 423 21.35 -15.78 -14.25
C SER A 423 20.91 -14.90 -13.05
N ILE A 424 19.59 -14.83 -12.81
CA ILE A 424 18.93 -14.00 -11.78
C ILE A 424 19.26 -14.43 -10.33
N GLU A 425 19.56 -15.71 -10.09
CA GLU A 425 19.87 -16.23 -8.74
C GLU A 425 21.23 -15.74 -8.22
N VAL A 426 22.23 -15.63 -9.12
CA VAL A 426 23.55 -15.07 -8.79
C VAL A 426 23.41 -13.60 -8.41
N LEU A 427 22.52 -12.87 -9.10
CA LEU A 427 22.23 -11.45 -8.88
C LEU A 427 21.65 -11.21 -7.47
N LEU A 428 20.68 -12.03 -7.03
CA LEU A 428 20.09 -11.93 -5.70
C LEU A 428 21.09 -12.25 -4.59
N SER A 429 21.99 -13.23 -4.80
CA SER A 429 23.01 -13.59 -3.81
C SER A 429 24.08 -12.51 -3.61
N LYS A 430 24.56 -11.89 -4.71
CA LYS A 430 25.54 -10.80 -4.67
C LYS A 430 24.91 -9.54 -4.09
N TRP A 431 23.66 -9.24 -4.44
CA TRP A 431 22.92 -8.10 -3.88
C TRP A 431 22.79 -8.19 -2.36
N LYS A 432 22.45 -9.39 -1.84
CA LYS A 432 22.32 -9.61 -0.40
C LYS A 432 23.63 -9.34 0.35
N LYS A 433 24.78 -9.77 -0.20
CA LYS A 433 26.11 -9.47 0.36
C LYS A 433 26.46 -7.97 0.36
N VAL A 434 26.11 -7.25 -0.72
CA VAL A 434 26.33 -5.80 -0.80
C VAL A 434 25.48 -5.06 0.23
N ASP A 435 24.20 -5.45 0.37
CA ASP A 435 23.30 -4.82 1.34
C ASP A 435 23.74 -5.12 2.79
N GLU A 436 24.20 -6.35 3.07
CA GLU A 436 24.81 -6.72 4.36
C GLU A 436 26.06 -5.89 4.68
N LEU A 437 26.93 -5.63 3.70
CA LEU A 437 28.12 -4.79 3.86
C LEU A 437 27.77 -3.32 4.12
N LEU A 438 26.77 -2.77 3.40
CA LEU A 438 26.30 -1.39 3.61
C LEU A 438 25.59 -1.22 4.97
N ILE A 439 24.86 -2.24 5.41
CA ILE A 439 24.24 -2.29 6.74
C ILE A 439 25.33 -2.36 7.82
N ALA A 440 26.35 -3.21 7.65
CA ALA A 440 27.48 -3.32 8.58
C ALA A 440 28.29 -2.02 8.66
N ALA A 441 28.55 -1.36 7.52
CA ALA A 441 29.23 -0.06 7.49
C ALA A 441 28.46 1.03 8.27
N GLY A 442 27.13 1.08 8.10
CA GLY A 442 26.26 2.00 8.85
C GLY A 442 26.11 1.65 10.34
N GLN A 443 26.32 0.39 10.73
CA GLN A 443 26.31 -0.03 12.14
C GLN A 443 27.63 0.28 12.87
N LEU A 444 28.73 0.49 12.13
CA LEU A 444 30.06 0.78 12.69
C LEU A 444 30.33 2.27 12.93
N HIS A 445 29.34 3.17 12.73
CA HIS A 445 29.51 4.63 12.91
C HIS A 445 30.72 5.22 12.17
N LEU A 446 31.04 4.70 10.98
CA LEU A 446 32.05 5.31 10.09
C LEU A 446 31.58 6.67 9.52
N ASP A 447 30.39 7.11 9.91
CA ASP A 447 29.66 8.28 9.44
C ASP A 447 30.31 9.64 9.74
N LYS A 448 31.49 9.71 10.37
CA LYS A 448 32.09 11.02 10.73
C LYS A 448 33.56 11.26 10.43
N LYS A 449 34.40 10.29 10.04
CA LYS A 449 35.78 10.60 9.59
C LYS A 449 36.65 9.46 9.05
N HIS A 450 36.15 8.24 8.85
CA HIS A 450 37.00 7.10 8.51
C HIS A 450 36.48 6.32 7.31
#